data_AF-A0A941VPA0-F1
#
_entry.id   AF-A0A941VPA0-F1
#
_cell.length_a   1.000
_cell.length_b   1.000
_cell.length_c   1.000
_cell.angle_alpha   90.00
_cell.angle_beta   90.00
_cell.angle_gamma   90.00
#
_symmetry.space_group_name_H-M   'P 1'
#
loop_
_entity.id
_entity.type
_entity.pdbx_description
1 polymer ?
#
loop_
_entity_poly.entity_id
_entity_poly.type
_entity_poly.pdbx_seq_one_letter_code
_entity_poly.pdbx_strand_id
1 'polypeptide(L)'
;VNYVGKGVNLYSLGYRYHGSTHVITRYLRNAWLWERIRLQGGAYGAFCFFDKHSGALTFVSYRDPNLLKTLDAFDGSARFLKELEIAEDELVKGVIGTIGDIDQYQLPDAKGYTSMVRYLTGENQERRQKMRDEVLGTSKRDFQSFGEILESAMPKGAVKVLGSETAIREAEAKSQVRLKVLKVL
;
A
#
# COMPACT_ATOMS: atom_id res chain seq x y z
N VAL A 1 1.77 -8.49 20.83
CA VAL A 1 2.19 -8.53 19.42
C VAL A 1 0.94 -8.63 18.57
N ASN A 2 0.81 -7.75 17.59
CA ASN A 2 -0.37 -7.58 16.76
C ASN A 2 0.01 -7.69 15.27
N TYR A 3 -1.01 -7.92 14.45
CA TYR A 3 -0.96 -7.82 12.99
C TYR A 3 -2.17 -6.97 12.59
N VAL A 4 -1.89 -5.76 12.12
CA VAL A 4 -2.93 -4.75 11.85
C VAL A 4 -3.05 -4.60 10.35
N GLY A 5 -4.27 -4.74 9.84
CA GLY A 5 -4.59 -4.56 8.42
C GLY A 5 -5.67 -3.50 8.24
N LYS A 6 -5.51 -2.63 7.24
CA LYS A 6 -6.53 -1.69 6.78
C LYS A 6 -6.62 -1.75 5.26
N GLY A 7 -7.82 -1.99 4.72
CA GLY A 7 -8.02 -2.16 3.29
C GLY A 7 -9.23 -1.40 2.75
N VAL A 8 -9.12 -0.87 1.53
CA VAL A 8 -10.18 -0.13 0.84
C VAL A 8 -10.14 -0.41 -0.65
N ASN A 9 -11.30 -0.43 -1.31
CA ASN A 9 -11.38 -0.51 -2.77
C ASN A 9 -11.39 0.91 -3.37
N LEU A 10 -10.29 1.32 -4.02
CA LEU A 10 -10.18 2.65 -4.60
C LEU A 10 -11.07 2.84 -5.84
N TYR A 11 -11.35 1.79 -6.61
CA TYR A 11 -12.23 1.88 -7.78
C TYR A 11 -13.67 2.20 -7.40
N SER A 12 -14.14 1.67 -6.25
CA SER A 12 -15.45 2.03 -5.69
C SER A 12 -15.55 3.52 -5.31
N LEU A 13 -14.41 4.21 -5.23
CA LEU A 13 -14.28 5.63 -4.92
C LEU A 13 -13.92 6.48 -6.14
N GLY A 14 -14.01 5.90 -7.35
CA GLY A 14 -13.76 6.61 -8.60
C GLY A 14 -12.29 6.69 -9.02
N TYR A 15 -11.38 6.06 -8.29
CA TYR A 15 -9.98 5.97 -8.73
C TYR A 15 -9.88 5.18 -10.04
N ARG A 16 -9.04 5.65 -10.96
CA ARG A 16 -8.70 4.91 -12.18
C ARG A 16 -7.23 4.55 -12.11
N TYR A 17 -6.93 3.31 -12.46
CA TYR A 17 -5.56 2.82 -12.44
C TYR A 17 -4.63 3.69 -13.28
N HIS A 18 -3.48 4.00 -12.68
CA HIS A 18 -2.34 4.61 -13.34
C HIS A 18 -1.05 3.97 -12.82
N GLY A 19 -0.07 3.76 -13.71
CA GLY A 19 1.21 3.11 -13.42
C GLY A 19 1.99 3.75 -12.26
N SER A 20 1.85 5.06 -12.05
CA SER A 20 2.46 5.79 -10.92
C SER A 20 2.12 5.20 -9.55
N THR A 21 1.00 4.49 -9.41
CA THR A 21 0.63 3.79 -8.15
C THR A 21 1.72 2.83 -7.67
N HIS A 22 2.44 2.18 -8.60
CA HIS A 22 3.52 1.26 -8.23
C HIS A 22 4.69 2.00 -7.57
N VAL A 23 5.04 3.17 -8.11
CA VAL A 23 6.08 4.03 -7.54
C VAL A 23 5.65 4.58 -6.19
N ILE A 24 4.41 5.09 -6.10
CA ILE A 24 3.86 5.73 -4.89
C ILE A 24 3.73 4.71 -3.74
N THR A 25 3.18 3.52 -3.99
CA THR A 25 3.03 2.49 -2.95
C THR A 25 4.37 1.91 -2.50
N ARG A 26 5.35 1.79 -3.41
CA ARG A 26 6.74 1.45 -3.06
C ARG A 26 7.38 2.54 -2.20
N TYR A 27 7.18 3.80 -2.53
CA TYR A 27 7.71 4.92 -1.77
C TYR A 27 7.08 5.00 -0.37
N LEU A 28 5.76 4.86 -0.25
CA LEU A 28 5.05 4.77 1.03
C LEU A 28 5.64 3.69 1.94
N ARG A 29 5.92 2.50 1.39
CA ARG A 29 6.54 1.40 2.13
C ARG A 29 7.92 1.75 2.66
N ASN A 30 8.77 2.30 1.80
CA ASN A 30 10.19 2.47 2.09
C ASN A 30 10.51 3.74 2.88
N ALA A 31 9.67 4.78 2.76
CA ALA A 31 9.80 6.02 3.50
C ALA A 31 8.85 6.02 4.71
N TRP A 32 7.58 6.40 4.49
CA TRP A 32 6.62 6.69 5.55
C TRP A 32 6.35 5.51 6.49
N LEU A 33 5.94 4.37 5.95
CA LEU A 33 5.53 3.22 6.77
C LEU A 33 6.72 2.59 7.48
N TRP A 34 7.88 2.52 6.81
CA TRP A 34 9.11 2.04 7.42
C TRP A 34 9.54 2.95 8.59
N GLU A 35 9.50 4.26 8.43
CA GLU A 35 9.86 5.19 9.50
C GLU A 35 8.85 5.15 10.65
N ARG A 36 7.55 5.29 10.37
CA ARG A 36 6.52 5.42 11.41
C ARG A 36 6.23 4.12 12.15
N ILE A 37 6.10 3.01 11.42
CA ILE A 37 5.61 1.74 11.99
C ILE A 37 6.79 0.87 12.44
N ARG A 38 7.89 0.85 11.67
CA ARG A 38 9.05 0.02 12.00
C ARG A 38 10.08 0.76 12.85
N LEU A 39 10.66 1.87 12.38
CA LEU A 39 11.70 2.56 13.15
C LEU A 39 11.17 3.17 14.46
N GLN A 40 10.13 4.01 14.36
CA GLN A 40 9.55 4.69 15.53
C GLN A 40 8.60 3.78 16.31
N GLY A 41 7.84 2.93 15.60
CA GLY A 41 6.83 2.07 16.20
C GLY A 41 7.35 0.73 16.74
N GLY A 42 8.51 0.25 16.28
CA GLY A 42 9.10 -1.01 16.72
C GLY A 42 8.47 -2.28 16.13
N ALA A 43 7.61 -2.16 15.12
CA ALA A 43 7.10 -3.33 14.40
C ALA A 43 8.19 -3.97 13.54
N TYR A 44 8.10 -5.27 13.28
CA TYR A 44 9.05 -5.95 12.40
C TYR A 44 8.91 -5.53 10.93
N GLY A 45 7.68 -5.28 10.47
CA GLY A 45 7.42 -4.91 9.08
C GLY A 45 6.15 -4.08 8.90
N ALA A 46 6.15 -3.30 7.83
CA ALA A 46 5.00 -2.54 7.38
C ALA A 46 4.94 -2.56 5.85
N PHE A 47 3.74 -2.71 5.31
CA PHE A 47 3.52 -2.95 3.89
C PHE A 47 2.33 -2.15 3.36
N CYS A 48 2.38 -1.84 2.07
CA CYS A 48 1.30 -1.25 1.31
C CYS A 48 1.24 -1.96 -0.05
N PHE A 49 0.08 -2.47 -0.41
CA PHE A 49 -0.15 -3.19 -1.65
C PHE A 49 -1.34 -2.58 -2.38
N PHE A 50 -1.22 -2.41 -3.69
CA PHE A 50 -2.34 -2.06 -4.55
C PHE A 50 -2.52 -3.14 -5.61
N ASP A 51 -3.69 -3.74 -5.65
CA ASP A 51 -4.08 -4.68 -6.69
C ASP A 51 -4.83 -3.93 -7.81
N LYS A 52 -4.19 -3.83 -8.98
CA LYS A 52 -4.75 -3.15 -10.15
C LYS A 52 -5.96 -3.84 -10.77
N HIS A 53 -6.22 -5.12 -10.49
CA HIS A 53 -7.37 -5.84 -11.03
C HIS A 53 -8.60 -5.60 -10.19
N SER A 54 -8.48 -5.67 -8.86
CA SER A 54 -9.59 -5.48 -7.93
C SER A 54 -9.79 -4.02 -7.49
N GLY A 55 -8.74 -3.19 -7.57
CA GLY A 55 -8.72 -1.84 -7.00
C GLY A 55 -8.47 -1.83 -5.49
N ALA A 56 -8.14 -2.97 -4.89
CA ALA A 56 -7.89 -3.08 -3.45
C ALA A 56 -6.53 -2.47 -3.08
N LEU A 57 -6.57 -1.43 -2.24
CA LEU A 57 -5.40 -0.91 -1.54
C LEU A 57 -5.41 -1.47 -0.11
N THR A 58 -4.31 -2.08 0.30
CA THR A 58 -4.17 -2.68 1.64
C THR A 58 -2.88 -2.24 2.32
N PHE A 59 -3.01 -1.79 3.56
CA PHE A 59 -1.92 -1.55 4.49
C PHE A 59 -1.87 -2.66 5.52
N VAL A 60 -0.66 -3.14 5.83
CA VAL A 60 -0.47 -4.23 6.81
C VAL A 60 0.77 -3.98 7.65
N SER A 61 0.69 -4.20 8.96
CA SER A 61 1.85 -4.31 9.85
C SER A 61 2.05 -5.76 10.31
N TYR A 62 3.31 -6.11 10.56
CA TYR A 62 3.71 -7.46 10.93
C TYR A 62 4.54 -7.46 12.21
N ARG A 63 4.12 -8.30 13.18
CA ARG A 63 4.68 -8.38 14.54
C ARG A 63 4.82 -7.00 15.18
N ASP A 64 3.70 -6.31 15.25
CA ASP A 64 3.60 -4.92 15.68
C ASP A 64 3.28 -4.84 17.20
N PRO A 65 4.04 -4.10 18.01
CA PRO A 65 3.66 -3.87 19.41
C PRO A 65 2.45 -2.93 19.56
N ASN A 66 2.11 -2.18 18.51
CA ASN A 66 1.03 -1.18 18.53
C ASN A 66 -0.22 -1.67 17.79
N LEU A 67 -1.31 -0.90 17.95
CA LEU A 67 -2.55 -1.07 17.19
C LEU A 67 -3.04 0.29 16.70
N LEU A 68 -3.45 1.17 17.62
CA LEU A 68 -4.01 2.48 17.25
C LEU A 68 -2.99 3.37 16.54
N LYS A 69 -1.75 3.46 17.06
CA LYS A 69 -0.67 4.22 16.41
C LYS A 69 -0.38 3.76 14.98
N THR A 70 -0.58 2.46 14.70
CA THR A 70 -0.39 1.89 13.36
C THR A 70 -1.52 2.31 12.43
N LEU A 71 -2.77 2.32 12.91
CA LEU A 71 -3.90 2.85 12.17
C LEU A 71 -3.73 4.35 11.89
N ASP A 72 -3.25 5.12 12.86
CA ASP A 72 -2.93 6.55 12.69
C ASP A 72 -1.84 6.75 11.62
N ALA A 73 -0.83 5.88 11.58
CA ALA A 73 0.20 5.92 10.54
C ALA A 73 -0.35 5.57 9.16
N PHE A 74 -1.26 4.59 9.05
CA PHE A 74 -1.94 4.30 7.79
C PHE A 74 -2.73 5.51 7.30
N ASP A 75 -3.52 6.13 8.18
CA ASP A 75 -4.34 7.31 7.84
C ASP A 75 -3.50 8.53 7.51
N GLY A 76 -2.36 8.69 8.20
CA GLY A 76 -1.36 9.72 7.93
C GLY A 76 -0.70 9.61 6.55
N SER A 77 -0.79 8.46 5.87
CA SER A 77 -0.23 8.28 4.52
C SER A 77 -0.84 9.27 3.51
N ALA A 78 -2.12 9.62 3.68
CA ALA A 78 -2.79 10.59 2.81
C ALA A 78 -2.14 11.97 2.90
N ARG A 79 -1.95 12.47 4.14
CA ARG A 79 -1.30 13.76 4.39
C ARG A 79 0.14 13.76 3.92
N PHE A 80 0.88 12.70 4.26
CA PHE A 80 2.28 12.54 3.84
C PHE A 80 2.44 12.71 2.33
N LEU A 81 1.58 12.09 1.52
CA LEU A 81 1.64 12.20 0.07
C LEU A 81 1.23 13.57 -0.47
N LYS A 82 0.23 14.22 0.12
CA LYS A 82 -0.23 15.55 -0.28
C LYS A 82 0.84 16.63 -0.03
N GLU A 83 1.51 16.53 1.10
CA GLU A 83 2.54 17.48 1.55
C GLU A 83 3.95 17.09 1.08
N LEU A 84 4.08 16.02 0.28
CA LEU A 84 5.37 15.48 -0.11
C LEU A 84 6.14 16.44 -1.02
N GLU A 85 7.27 16.94 -0.52
CA GLU A 85 8.32 17.57 -1.31
C GLU A 85 9.41 16.53 -1.61
N ILE A 86 9.27 15.84 -2.74
CA ILE A 86 10.24 14.83 -3.19
C ILE A 86 11.29 15.47 -4.10
N ALA A 87 12.56 15.26 -3.76
CA ALA A 87 13.68 15.64 -4.63
C ALA A 87 13.67 14.78 -5.91
N GLU A 88 14.13 15.34 -7.02
CA GLU A 88 14.11 14.66 -8.31
C GLU A 88 14.93 13.35 -8.30
N ASP A 89 16.07 13.33 -7.62
CA ASP A 89 16.91 12.14 -7.50
C ASP A 89 16.22 11.02 -6.70
N GLU A 90 15.48 11.37 -5.64
CA GLU A 90 14.66 10.43 -4.88
C GLU A 90 13.50 9.87 -5.70
N LEU A 91 12.84 10.72 -6.50
CA LEU A 91 11.80 10.28 -7.43
C LEU A 91 12.37 9.28 -8.46
N VAL A 92 13.53 9.59 -9.05
CA VAL A 92 14.22 8.71 -10.00
C VAL A 92 14.59 7.38 -9.34
N LYS A 93 15.11 7.37 -8.11
CA LYS A 93 15.38 6.12 -7.35
C LYS A 93 14.11 5.30 -7.15
N GLY A 94 12.99 5.96 -6.85
CA GLY A 94 11.67 5.33 -6.75
C GLY A 94 11.23 4.66 -8.05
N VAL A 95 11.38 5.35 -9.18
CA VAL A 95 11.07 4.83 -10.52
C VAL A 95 11.98 3.65 -10.86
N ILE A 96 13.30 3.78 -10.67
CA ILE A 96 14.28 2.70 -10.92
C ILE A 96 13.93 1.46 -10.09
N GLY A 97 13.65 1.63 -8.80
CA GLY A 97 13.27 0.52 -7.93
C GLY A 97 11.98 -0.17 -8.38
N THR A 98 11.05 0.59 -8.94
CA THR A 98 9.78 0.06 -9.48
C THR A 98 10.00 -0.70 -10.79
N ILE A 99 10.83 -0.17 -11.70
CA ILE A 99 11.24 -0.88 -12.91
C ILE A 99 11.99 -2.16 -12.57
N GLY A 100 12.84 -2.14 -11.53
CA GLY A 100 13.52 -3.33 -11.03
C GLY A 100 12.56 -4.43 -10.54
N ASP A 101 11.44 -4.05 -9.91
CA ASP A 101 10.38 -5.03 -9.54
C ASP A 101 9.67 -5.60 -10.78
N ILE A 102 9.43 -4.77 -11.80
CA ILE A 102 8.75 -5.17 -13.04
C ILE A 102 9.64 -6.10 -13.89
N ASP A 103 10.94 -5.80 -13.94
CA ASP A 103 11.93 -6.49 -14.77
C ASP A 103 12.73 -7.53 -13.97
N GLN A 104 12.18 -8.03 -12.86
CA GLN A 104 12.83 -9.08 -12.08
C GLN A 104 13.21 -10.27 -12.96
N TYR A 105 14.41 -10.81 -12.72
CA TYR A 105 14.89 -11.97 -13.44
C TYR A 105 13.96 -13.17 -13.22
N GLN A 106 13.67 -13.89 -14.29
CA GLN A 106 12.81 -15.08 -14.28
C GLN A 106 13.46 -16.22 -15.06
N LEU A 107 13.44 -17.42 -14.46
CA LEU A 107 13.75 -18.67 -15.13
C LEU A 107 12.68 -19.02 -16.18
N PRO A 108 12.94 -19.94 -17.12
CA PRO A 108 12.02 -20.24 -18.23
C PRO A 108 10.61 -20.64 -17.78
N ASP A 109 10.49 -21.44 -16.73
CA ASP A 109 9.21 -21.86 -16.13
C ASP A 109 8.44 -20.67 -15.53
N ALA A 110 9.13 -19.78 -14.80
CA ALA A 110 8.55 -18.56 -14.25
C ALA A 110 8.08 -17.58 -15.34
N LYS A 111 8.82 -17.48 -16.46
CA LYS A 111 8.40 -16.72 -17.64
C LYS A 111 7.13 -17.32 -18.26
N GLY A 112 7.05 -18.65 -18.38
CA GLY A 112 5.86 -19.36 -18.85
C GLY A 112 4.64 -19.09 -17.97
N TYR A 113 4.80 -19.18 -16.65
CA TYR A 113 3.74 -18.87 -15.69
C TYR A 113 3.28 -17.41 -15.80
N THR A 114 4.22 -16.47 -15.87
CA THR A 114 3.91 -15.03 -16.03
C THR A 114 3.16 -14.76 -17.33
N SER A 115 3.54 -15.42 -18.42
CA SER A 115 2.84 -15.33 -19.71
C SER A 115 1.41 -15.85 -19.61
N MET A 116 1.21 -17.01 -18.96
CA MET A 116 -0.12 -17.58 -18.72
C MET A 116 -1.00 -16.66 -17.89
N VAL A 117 -0.49 -16.11 -16.77
CA VAL A 117 -1.24 -15.17 -15.93
C VAL A 117 -1.64 -13.91 -16.73
N ARG A 118 -0.73 -13.36 -17.53
CA ARG A 118 -1.02 -12.20 -18.40
C ARG A 118 -2.11 -12.53 -19.42
N TYR A 119 -2.08 -13.72 -20.01
CA TYR A 119 -3.11 -14.17 -20.94
C TYR A 119 -4.48 -14.27 -20.25
N LEU A 120 -4.55 -14.96 -19.10
CA LEU A 120 -5.79 -15.18 -18.35
C LEU A 120 -6.41 -13.87 -17.81
N THR A 121 -5.57 -12.87 -17.53
CA THR A 121 -6.01 -11.55 -17.01
C THR A 121 -6.19 -10.50 -18.12
N GLY A 122 -5.97 -10.85 -19.39
CA GLY A 122 -6.08 -9.92 -20.51
C GLY A 122 -5.03 -8.79 -20.49
N GLU A 123 -3.86 -9.03 -19.91
CA GLU A 123 -2.74 -8.09 -19.86
C GLU A 123 -1.87 -8.21 -21.12
N ASN A 124 -2.31 -7.54 -22.19
CA ASN A 124 -1.61 -7.49 -23.48
C ASN A 124 -0.36 -6.60 -23.45
N GLN A 125 0.44 -6.63 -24.53
CA GLN A 125 1.68 -5.83 -24.64
C GLN A 125 1.42 -4.33 -24.53
N GLU A 126 0.35 -3.82 -25.14
CA GLU A 126 0.00 -2.39 -25.13
C GLU A 126 -0.29 -1.89 -23.70
N ARG A 127 -1.06 -2.65 -22.92
CA ARG A 127 -1.36 -2.33 -21.51
C ARG A 127 -0.10 -2.34 -20.65
N ARG A 128 0.80 -3.30 -20.88
CA ARG A 128 2.08 -3.38 -20.16
C ARG A 128 2.98 -2.21 -20.52
N GLN A 129 3.05 -1.85 -21.80
CA GLN A 129 3.85 -0.72 -22.26
C GLN A 129 3.29 0.59 -21.68
N LYS A 130 1.97 0.80 -21.76
CA LYS A 130 1.31 1.96 -21.14
C LYS A 130 1.64 2.07 -19.65
N MET A 131 1.51 0.98 -18.90
CA MET A 131 1.85 0.95 -17.47
C MET A 131 3.31 1.33 -17.24
N ARG A 132 4.24 0.81 -18.07
CA ARG A 132 5.66 1.13 -17.98
C ARG A 132 5.92 2.61 -18.27
N ASP A 133 5.30 3.18 -19.30
CA ASP A 133 5.45 4.58 -19.66
C ASP A 133 4.90 5.49 -18.54
N GLU A 134 3.77 5.12 -17.93
CA GLU A 134 3.20 5.81 -16.76
C GLU A 134 4.10 5.70 -15.51
N VAL A 135 4.77 4.57 -15.29
CA VAL A 135 5.77 4.42 -14.22
C VAL A 135 6.96 5.35 -14.47
N LEU A 136 7.51 5.35 -15.68
CA LEU A 136 8.65 6.19 -16.06
C LEU A 136 8.31 7.68 -16.02
N GLY A 137 7.07 8.03 -16.37
CA GLY A 137 6.55 9.40 -16.33
C GLY A 137 5.99 9.83 -14.97
N THR A 138 6.20 9.07 -13.91
CA THR A 138 5.69 9.43 -12.57
C THR A 138 6.24 10.79 -12.14
N SER A 139 5.36 11.66 -11.70
CA SER A 139 5.67 13.02 -11.26
C SER A 139 5.25 13.26 -9.81
N LYS A 140 5.72 14.36 -9.21
CA LYS A 140 5.25 14.82 -7.88
C LYS A 140 3.72 14.97 -7.82
N ARG A 141 3.10 15.44 -8.91
CA ARG A 141 1.64 15.62 -8.99
C ARG A 141 0.89 14.29 -8.81
N ASP A 142 1.46 13.18 -9.27
CA ASP A 142 0.86 11.86 -9.09
C ASP A 142 0.78 11.46 -7.61
N PHE A 143 1.84 11.75 -6.84
CA PHE A 143 1.85 11.52 -5.38
C PHE A 143 0.76 12.32 -4.69
N GLN A 144 0.67 13.62 -4.99
CA GLN A 144 -0.32 14.51 -4.39
C GLN A 144 -1.76 14.07 -4.74
N SER A 145 -2.01 13.77 -6.02
CA SER A 145 -3.31 13.31 -6.49
C SER A 145 -3.70 11.97 -5.84
N PHE A 146 -2.75 11.06 -5.65
CA PHE A 146 -2.99 9.81 -4.93
C PHE A 146 -3.29 10.07 -3.44
N GLY A 147 -2.59 11.02 -2.81
CA GLY A 147 -2.84 11.46 -1.44
C GLY A 147 -4.26 12.01 -1.23
N GLU A 148 -4.79 12.78 -2.18
CA GLU A 148 -6.19 13.24 -2.17
C GLU A 148 -7.19 12.08 -2.21
N ILE A 149 -6.95 11.09 -3.08
CA ILE A 149 -7.76 9.88 -3.14
C ILE A 149 -7.68 9.11 -1.81
N LEU A 150 -6.49 8.96 -1.23
CA LEU A 150 -6.31 8.30 0.06
C LEU A 150 -7.05 9.01 1.20
N GLU A 151 -7.06 10.34 1.22
CA GLU A 151 -7.76 11.13 2.25
C GLU A 151 -9.26 10.81 2.26
N SER A 152 -9.86 10.66 1.07
CA SER A 152 -11.27 10.25 0.93
C SER A 152 -11.52 8.75 1.20
N ALA A 153 -10.49 7.92 1.02
CA ALA A 153 -10.60 6.46 1.06
C ALA A 153 -10.34 5.87 2.45
N MET A 154 -9.36 6.40 3.19
CA MET A 154 -8.95 5.87 4.49
C MET A 154 -10.10 5.81 5.51
N PRO A 155 -11.00 6.79 5.63
CA PRO A 155 -12.14 6.69 6.55
C PRO A 155 -13.12 5.54 6.22
N LYS A 156 -13.14 5.07 4.97
CA LYS A 156 -14.03 3.99 4.48
C LYS A 156 -13.36 2.61 4.52
N GLY A 157 -12.08 2.55 4.91
CA GLY A 157 -11.30 1.32 4.93
C GLY A 157 -11.77 0.34 6.01
N ALA A 158 -11.88 -0.93 5.64
CA ALA A 158 -12.12 -2.01 6.59
C ALA A 158 -10.85 -2.29 7.39
N VAL A 159 -10.99 -2.38 8.72
CA VAL A 159 -9.89 -2.72 9.63
C VAL A 159 -10.03 -4.16 10.11
N LYS A 160 -8.93 -4.91 10.08
CA LYS A 160 -8.81 -6.27 10.62
C LYS A 160 -7.55 -6.35 11.47
N VAL A 161 -7.67 -6.95 12.65
CA VAL A 161 -6.55 -7.08 13.59
C VAL A 161 -6.49 -8.51 14.11
N LEU A 162 -5.29 -9.09 14.09
CA LEU A 162 -4.97 -10.30 14.84
C LEU A 162 -4.07 -9.90 16.01
N GLY A 163 -4.50 -10.12 17.24
CA GLY A 163 -3.77 -9.70 18.45
C GLY A 163 -4.43 -10.27 19.70
N SER A 164 -3.90 -9.92 20.88
CA SER A 164 -4.50 -10.35 22.14
C SER A 164 -5.84 -9.68 22.38
N GLU A 165 -6.76 -10.37 23.06
CA GLU A 165 -8.07 -9.80 23.43
C GLU A 165 -7.89 -8.50 24.22
N THR A 166 -6.93 -8.46 25.15
CA THR A 166 -6.60 -7.25 25.93
C THR A 166 -6.24 -6.06 25.04
N ALA A 167 -5.34 -6.24 24.06
CA ALA A 167 -4.92 -5.15 23.17
C ALA A 167 -6.08 -4.62 22.31
N ILE A 168 -6.96 -5.53 21.84
CA ILE A 168 -8.14 -5.17 21.05
C ILE A 168 -9.14 -4.38 21.91
N ARG A 169 -9.46 -4.85 23.12
CA ARG A 169 -10.38 -4.18 24.05
C ARG A 169 -9.88 -2.80 24.45
N GLU A 170 -8.58 -2.66 24.72
CA GLU A 170 -7.98 -1.37 25.03
C GLU A 170 -8.09 -0.38 23.86
N ALA A 171 -7.91 -0.86 22.62
CA ALA A 171 -8.05 -0.03 21.44
C ALA A 171 -9.51 0.44 21.24
N GLU A 172 -10.50 -0.42 21.48
CA GLU A 172 -11.92 -0.05 21.43
C GLU A 172 -12.31 0.96 22.51
N ALA A 173 -11.69 0.90 23.69
CA ALA A 173 -11.95 1.84 24.79
C ALA A 173 -11.34 3.23 24.51
N LYS A 174 -10.20 3.27 23.81
CA LYS A 174 -9.42 4.49 23.55
C LYS A 174 -9.74 5.17 22.21
N SER A 175 -10.58 4.56 21.36
CA SER A 175 -10.85 5.08 20.02
C SER A 175 -12.30 4.83 19.58
N GLN A 176 -12.68 5.44 18.45
CA GLN A 176 -13.98 5.19 17.82
C GLN A 176 -13.97 3.90 16.95
N VAL A 177 -12.83 3.22 16.83
CA VAL A 177 -12.72 1.98 16.06
C VAL A 177 -13.50 0.88 16.78
N ARG A 178 -14.55 0.38 16.13
CA ARG A 178 -15.36 -0.75 16.63
C ARG A 178 -14.85 -2.04 16.00
N LEU A 179 -14.36 -2.97 16.82
CA LEU A 179 -13.78 -4.24 16.38
C LEU A 179 -14.64 -5.40 16.87
N LYS A 180 -15.29 -6.11 15.93
CA LYS A 180 -15.94 -7.37 16.28
C LYS A 180 -14.88 -8.42 16.66
N VAL A 181 -14.80 -8.74 17.94
CA VAL A 181 -13.88 -9.77 18.45
C VAL A 181 -14.37 -11.15 18.01
N LEU A 182 -13.55 -11.85 17.24
CA LEU A 182 -13.71 -13.25 16.91
C LEU A 182 -12.55 -14.01 17.56
N LYS A 183 -12.86 -14.95 18.45
CA LYS A 183 -11.83 -15.82 19.03
C LYS A 183 -11.39 -16.83 17.98
N VAL A 184 -10.09 -16.88 17.73
CA VAL A 184 -9.45 -17.77 16.77
C VAL A 184 -8.45 -18.59 17.58
N LEU A 185 -8.84 -19.83 17.88
CA LEU A 185 -8.14 -20.82 18.73
C LEU A 185 -7.96 -20.38 20.20
#